data_AF-F9LY44-F1
#
_entry.id   AF-F9LY44-F1
#
_cell.length_a   1.000
_cell.length_b   1.000
_cell.length_c   1.000
_cell.angle_alpha   90.00
_cell.angle_beta   90.00
_cell.angle_gamma   90.00
#
_symmetry.space_group_name_H-M   'P 1'
#
loop_
_entity.id
_entity.type
_entity.pdbx_description
1 polymer ?
#
loop_
_entity_poly.entity_id
_entity_poly.type
_entity_poly.pdbx_seq_one_letter_code
_entity_poly.pdbx_strand_id
1 'polypeptide(L)' 'MHHIQDLCQEQEIPPVPQPWLPPLKERIALEELEAVQPAVAWEEEKSLSFLLGMADIPQAQKQEAVSINLS' A
#
# COMPACT_ATOMS: atom_id res chain seq x y z
N MET A 1 -17.07 -23.12 19.30
CA MET A 1 -17.59 -21.91 18.62
C MET A 1 -17.45 -22.16 17.13
N HIS A 2 -18.55 -22.22 16.39
CA HIS A 2 -18.46 -22.26 14.92
C HIS A 2 -18.24 -20.84 14.42
N HIS A 3 -17.19 -20.61 13.64
CA HIS A 3 -16.92 -19.31 13.08
C HIS A 3 -17.93 -19.07 11.95
N ILE A 4 -18.60 -17.92 11.96
CA ILE A 4 -19.60 -17.54 10.94
C ILE A 4 -19.02 -17.61 9.52
N GLN A 5 -17.72 -17.41 9.40
CA GLN A 5 -16.97 -17.49 8.16
C GLN A 5 -16.98 -18.90 7.55
N ASP A 6 -16.87 -19.94 8.38
CA ASP A 6 -16.91 -21.35 7.94
C ASP A 6 -18.29 -21.71 7.38
N LEU A 7 -19.36 -21.26 8.05
CA LEU A 7 -20.75 -21.46 7.62
C LEU A 7 -21.07 -20.74 6.29
N CYS A 8 -20.55 -19.53 6.09
CA CYS A 8 -20.72 -18.81 4.82
C CYS A 8 -19.99 -19.50 3.66
N GLN A 9 -18.85 -20.15 3.94
CA GLN A 9 -18.04 -20.86 2.95
C GLN A 9 -18.72 -22.18 2.52
N GLU A 10 -19.32 -22.92 3.47
CA GLU A 10 -20.13 -24.11 3.18
C GLU A 10 -21.39 -23.79 2.37
N GLN A 11 -21.96 -22.60 2.55
CA GLN A 11 -23.20 -22.16 1.91
C GLN A 11 -22.98 -21.37 0.61
N GLU A 12 -21.74 -21.31 0.10
CA GLU A 12 -21.33 -20.55 -1.10
C GLU A 12 -21.77 -19.07 -1.09
N ILE A 13 -21.93 -18.48 0.09
CA ILE A 13 -22.33 -17.09 0.22
C ILE A 13 -21.10 -16.22 -0.07
N PRO A 14 -21.15 -15.30 -1.05
CA PRO A 14 -20.01 -14.46 -1.36
C PRO A 14 -19.63 -13.63 -0.13
N PRO A 15 -18.35 -13.63 0.27
CA PRO A 15 -17.91 -12.90 1.44
C PRO A 15 -18.15 -11.41 1.23
N VAL A 16 -18.70 -10.76 2.25
CA VAL A 16 -18.84 -9.30 2.27
C VAL A 16 -17.44 -8.70 2.08
N PRO A 17 -17.26 -7.68 1.22
CA PRO A 17 -15.99 -7.00 1.09
C PRO A 17 -15.55 -6.50 2.47
N GLN A 18 -14.33 -6.88 2.88
CA GLN A 18 -13.81 -6.47 4.17
C GLN A 18 -13.71 -4.94 4.21
N PRO A 19 -14.17 -4.28 5.28
CA PRO A 19 -14.25 -2.83 5.32
C PRO A 19 -12.89 -2.14 5.43
N TRP A 20 -11.83 -2.89 5.71
CA TRP A 20 -10.46 -2.41 5.89
C TRP A 20 -9.51 -3.12 4.93
N LEU A 21 -8.51 -2.39 4.45
CA LEU A 21 -7.39 -2.97 3.73
C LEU A 21 -6.56 -3.87 4.65
N PRO A 22 -5.82 -4.84 4.08
CA PRO A 22 -4.82 -5.57 4.85
C PRO A 22 -3.81 -4.58 5.42
N PRO A 23 -3.31 -4.79 6.65
CA PRO A 23 -2.34 -3.89 7.26
C PRO A 23 -1.07 -3.80 6.41
N LEU A 24 -0.46 -2.61 6.39
CA LEU A 24 0.82 -2.40 5.72
C LEU A 24 1.90 -3.34 6.27
N LYS A 25 2.82 -3.72 5.39
CA LYS A 25 4.01 -4.49 5.78
C LYS A 25 4.84 -3.67 6.77
N GLU A 26 5.45 -4.35 7.74
CA GLU A 26 6.34 -3.70 8.72
C GLU A 26 7.56 -3.03 8.07
N ARG A 27 8.01 -3.57 6.94
CA ARG A 27 9.14 -3.06 6.16
C ARG A 27 8.76 -3.09 4.70
N ILE A 28 9.00 -1.99 4.02
CA ILE A 28 8.76 -1.83 2.58
C ILE A 28 10.07 -1.35 2.00
N ALA A 29 10.62 -2.12 1.07
CA ALA A 29 11.83 -1.73 0.36
C ALA A 29 11.52 -0.62 -0.66
N LEU A 30 12.48 0.23 -0.97
CA LEU A 30 12.26 1.34 -1.91
C LEU A 30 11.87 0.82 -3.30
N GLU A 31 12.42 -0.33 -3.68
CA GLU A 31 12.15 -1.03 -4.93
C GLU A 31 10.69 -1.51 -5.04
N GLU A 32 9.99 -1.69 -3.91
CA GLU A 32 8.56 -2.03 -3.88
C GLU A 32 7.67 -0.80 -4.10
N LEU A 33 8.18 0.40 -3.79
CA LEU A 33 7.45 1.65 -3.95
C LEU A 33 7.67 2.25 -5.33
N GLU A 34 8.91 2.17 -5.82
CA GLU A 34 9.29 2.74 -7.11
C GLU A 34 10.42 1.93 -7.76
N ALA A 35 10.23 1.59 -9.03
CA ALA A 35 11.25 0.92 -9.83
C ALA A 35 12.29 1.93 -10.33
N VAL A 36 13.16 2.40 -9.44
CA VAL A 36 14.21 3.37 -9.76
C VAL A 36 15.51 2.66 -10.11
N GLN A 37 16.17 3.09 -11.19
CA GLN A 37 17.57 2.73 -11.48
C GLN A 37 18.50 3.76 -10.84
N PRO A 38 19.25 3.43 -9.77
CA PRO A 38 19.97 4.43 -8.99
C PRO A 38 21.00 5.22 -9.80
N ALA A 39 21.67 4.57 -10.75
CA ALA A 39 22.68 5.20 -11.60
C ALA A 39 22.09 6.27 -12.54
N VAL A 40 20.87 6.07 -13.01
CA VAL A 40 20.19 7.01 -13.92
C VAL A 40 19.58 8.16 -13.11
N ALA A 41 18.85 7.84 -12.04
CA ALA A 41 18.22 8.84 -11.17
C ALA A 41 19.23 9.75 -10.45
N TRP A 42 20.49 9.33 -10.33
CA TRP A 42 21.53 10.17 -9.74
C TRP A 42 21.97 11.32 -10.66
N GLU A 43 21.95 11.09 -11.97
CA GLU A 43 22.36 12.04 -13.02
C GLU A 43 21.22 12.99 -13.44
N GLU A 44 19.98 12.69 -13.09
CA GLU A 44 18.81 13.53 -13.38
C GLU A 44 18.76 14.80 -12.52
N GLU A 45 18.16 15.85 -13.07
CA GLU A 45 17.98 17.12 -12.38
C GLU A 45 17.02 16.94 -11.19
N LYS A 46 17.56 17.08 -9.97
CA LYS A 46 16.85 16.72 -8.75
C LYS A 46 15.87 17.82 -8.36
N SER A 47 14.58 17.55 -8.53
CA SER A 47 13.54 18.31 -7.84
C SER A 47 13.59 18.02 -6.34
N LEU A 48 13.19 18.97 -5.48
CA LEU A 48 13.09 18.76 -4.03
C LEU A 48 11.85 17.91 -3.65
N SER A 49 11.49 16.95 -4.50
CA SER A 49 10.42 15.99 -4.27
C SER A 49 11.01 14.64 -3.89
N PHE A 50 10.63 14.12 -2.73
CA PHE A 50 11.16 12.87 -2.18
C PHE A 50 10.04 11.88 -1.92
N LEU A 51 10.24 10.63 -2.31
CA LEU A 51 9.37 9.52 -1.93
C LEU A 51 9.68 9.10 -0.48
N LEU A 52 8.69 9.18 0.40
CA LEU A 52 8.84 8.89 1.83
C LEU A 52 8.51 7.43 2.17
N GLY A 53 7.45 6.89 1.57
CA GLY A 53 6.95 5.55 1.93
C GLY A 53 5.55 5.25 1.41
N MET A 54 4.91 4.23 1.98
CA MET A 54 3.50 3.89 1.77
C MET A 54 2.66 4.43 2.91
N ALA A 55 1.55 5.10 2.61
CA ALA A 55 0.56 5.50 3.60
C ALA A 55 -0.76 4.76 3.37
N ASP A 56 -1.42 4.42 4.47
CA ASP A 56 -2.80 3.95 4.47
C ASP A 56 -3.73 5.16 4.58
N ILE A 57 -4.74 5.21 3.73
CA ILE A 57 -5.78 6.24 3.67
C ILE A 57 -7.12 5.55 4.01
N PRO A 58 -7.48 5.43 5.30
CA PRO A 58 -8.67 4.70 5.72
C PRO A 58 -9.96 5.24 5.10
N GLN A 59 -10.06 6.56 4.91
CA GLN A 59 -11.23 7.22 4.33
C GLN A 59 -11.46 6.83 2.88
N ALA A 60 -10.38 6.47 2.16
CA ALA A 60 -10.44 6.08 0.77
C ALA A 60 -10.36 4.56 0.57
N GLN A 61 -10.15 3.79 1.65
CA GLN A 61 -9.82 2.35 1.59
C GLN A 61 -8.68 2.06 0.60
N LYS A 62 -7.61 2.88 0.66
CA LYS A 62 -6.46 2.81 -0.26
C LYS A 62 -5.14 2.93 0.47
N GLN A 63 -4.12 2.24 -0.05
CA GLN A 63 -2.73 2.39 0.36
C GLN A 63 -1.95 2.95 -0.83
N GLU A 64 -1.31 4.10 -0.64
CA GLU A 64 -0.66 4.84 -1.73
C GLU A 64 0.73 5.33 -1.33
N ALA A 65 1.62 5.43 -2.32
CA ALA A 65 2.98 5.90 -2.13
C ALA A 65 2.96 7.43 -1.91
N VAL A 66 3.57 7.89 -0.82
CA VAL A 66 3.57 9.29 -0.42
C VAL A 66 4.89 9.95 -0.77
N SER A 67 4.80 11.04 -1.51
CA SER A 67 5.91 11.95 -1.78
C SER A 67 5.72 13.29 -1.06
N ILE A 68 6.82 13.89 -0.67
CA ILE A 68 6.89 15.23 -0.07
C ILE A 68 7.64 16.16 -1.01
N ASN A 69 7.15 17.37 -1.19
CA ASN A 69 7.84 18.43 -1.94
C ASN A 69 8.34 19.49 -0.95
N LEU A 70 9.61 19.86 -1.04
CA LEU A 70 10.27 20.81 -0.14
C LEU A 70 10.61 22.16 -0.82
N SER A 71 10.09 22.41 -2.02
CA SER A 71 10.27 23.67 -2.75
C SER A 71 9.40 24.81 -2.21
#